data_AF-A0A940F5S5-F1
#
_entry.id   AF-A0A940F5S5-F1
#
_cell.length_a   1.000
_cell.length_b   1.000
_cell.length_c   1.000
_cell.angle_alpha   90.00
_cell.angle_beta   90.00
_cell.angle_gamma   90.00
#
_symmetry.space_group_name_H-M   'P 1'
#
loop_
_entity.id
_entity.type
_entity.pdbx_description
1 polymer ?
#
loop_
_entity_poly.entity_id
_entity_poly.type
_entity_poly.pdbx_seq_one_letter_code
_entity_poly.pdbx_strand_id
1 'polypeptide(L)'
;MTSHPGPAPVLDVDALLDDPEQRIIVCCGAGGVGKTTTSAAIALRAAERGRKVVVLTIDPARRLAQSMGIEALDNTPRPVPGVTGEGSLDAMMLDMKRTFDEVVESQASPEKAQQILSNPFYVAVSSSFAGTQEYMAMEKLGQLDKDARASGRWDLIVVDTPPSRSALDFLDAPERLSSFLDGRFMRLLLAPAKGPAKLMTAGFGLVTKAITTIIGGQTLTDMQAFVAAFDTLFGGFRARAQRTFELLQSPGTAFLVVAAPEPDALREAAYFVERLSAERMPLAGLVVNRASVDPDVELSAATATAGYEKLRDAADEPSRMAAGLLRLHADRKLVVEREGRLRTRFATAHPQVRTAVLPALPSDVHDLEGLRGIGELLAVRDARAEKRA
;
A
#
# COMPACT_ATOMS: atom_id res chain seq x y z
N MET A 1 33.45 26.20 -0.54
CA MET A 1 33.64 24.79 -0.93
C MET A 1 32.27 24.13 -0.95
N THR A 2 31.64 24.08 -2.12
CA THR A 2 30.34 23.43 -2.29
C THR A 2 30.56 21.92 -2.31
N SER A 3 30.27 21.25 -1.19
CA SER A 3 30.24 19.79 -1.14
C SER A 3 29.19 19.30 -2.12
N HIS A 4 29.62 18.61 -3.18
CA HIS A 4 28.70 17.81 -3.98
C HIS A 4 28.02 16.81 -3.03
N PRO A 5 26.67 16.75 -2.98
CA PRO A 5 26.02 15.71 -2.19
C PRO A 5 26.47 14.35 -2.73
N GLY A 6 26.99 13.51 -1.83
CA GLY A 6 27.35 12.13 -2.17
C GLY A 6 26.15 11.34 -2.70
N PRO A 7 26.36 10.17 -3.30
CA PRO A 7 25.26 9.30 -3.70
C PRO A 7 24.35 9.00 -2.50
N ALA A 8 23.04 8.91 -2.74
CA ALA A 8 22.08 8.52 -1.70
C ALA A 8 22.51 7.21 -1.04
N PRO A 9 22.30 7.04 0.28
CA PRO A 9 22.66 5.80 0.94
C PRO A 9 21.89 4.63 0.30
N VAL A 10 22.51 3.47 0.18
CA VAL A 10 21.90 2.30 -0.46
C VAL A 10 20.87 1.69 0.50
N LEU A 11 19.70 1.34 -0.02
CA LEU A 11 18.70 0.57 0.73
C LEU A 11 19.07 -0.91 0.64
N ASP A 12 19.42 -1.50 1.79
CA ASP A 12 19.67 -2.94 1.89
C ASP A 12 18.40 -3.68 2.29
N VAL A 13 17.69 -4.20 1.28
CA VAL A 13 16.44 -4.93 1.50
C VAL A 13 16.71 -6.28 2.17
N ASP A 14 17.84 -6.94 1.91
CA ASP A 14 18.14 -8.22 2.57
C ASP A 14 18.36 -8.04 4.06
N ALA A 15 19.14 -7.02 4.44
CA ALA A 15 19.34 -6.69 5.85
C ALA A 15 18.02 -6.34 6.55
N LEU A 16 17.10 -5.65 5.86
CA LEU A 16 15.76 -5.36 6.39
C LEU A 16 14.94 -6.64 6.60
N LEU A 17 15.02 -7.60 5.68
CA LEU A 17 14.27 -8.85 5.73
C LEU A 17 14.84 -9.85 6.74
N ASP A 18 16.15 -9.86 6.93
CA ASP A 18 16.86 -10.74 7.86
C ASP A 18 16.74 -10.30 9.31
N ASP A 19 16.45 -9.02 9.55
CA ASP A 19 16.24 -8.50 10.90
C ASP A 19 14.94 -9.07 11.49
N PRO A 20 15.02 -9.95 12.51
CA PRO A 20 13.83 -10.55 13.12
C PRO A 20 13.04 -9.55 13.96
N GLU A 21 13.61 -8.38 14.30
CA GLU A 21 12.87 -7.30 14.96
C GLU A 21 11.89 -6.62 14.00
N GLN A 22 12.15 -6.67 12.69
CA GLN A 22 11.22 -6.19 11.66
C GLN A 22 10.08 -7.19 11.49
N ARG A 23 8.90 -6.84 12.00
CA ARG A 23 7.70 -7.68 11.98
C ARG A 23 6.66 -7.18 10.98
N ILE A 24 6.72 -5.91 10.58
CA ILE A 24 5.77 -5.32 9.64
C ILE A 24 6.52 -4.48 8.61
N ILE A 25 6.26 -4.73 7.32
CA ILE A 25 6.76 -3.90 6.23
C ILE A 25 5.58 -3.34 5.45
N VAL A 26 5.44 -2.03 5.40
CA VAL A 26 4.36 -1.35 4.67
C VAL A 26 4.90 -0.73 3.39
N CYS A 27 4.38 -1.15 2.24
CA CYS A 27 4.74 -0.59 0.95
C CYS A 27 3.73 0.50 0.55
N CYS A 28 4.19 1.74 0.40
CA CYS A 28 3.37 2.90 0.07
C CYS A 28 3.90 3.68 -1.14
N GLY A 29 3.10 4.59 -1.68
CA GLY A 29 3.44 5.34 -2.89
C GLY A 29 2.26 5.52 -3.85
N ALA A 30 2.52 6.24 -4.95
CA ALA A 30 1.52 6.61 -5.94
C ALA A 30 0.82 5.40 -6.60
N GLY A 31 -0.30 5.64 -7.27
CA GLY A 31 -0.95 4.62 -8.11
C GLY A 31 -0.05 4.20 -9.28
N GLY A 32 -0.03 2.91 -9.63
CA GLY A 32 0.64 2.43 -10.84
C GLY A 32 2.17 2.29 -10.80
N VAL A 33 2.82 2.67 -9.69
CA VAL A 33 4.29 2.60 -9.52
C VAL A 33 4.84 1.20 -9.21
N GLY A 34 3.97 0.19 -9.07
CA GLY A 34 4.36 -1.21 -8.82
C GLY A 34 4.48 -1.61 -7.34
N LYS A 35 3.69 -0.99 -6.45
CA LYS A 35 3.61 -1.36 -5.03
C LYS A 35 3.28 -2.83 -4.82
N THR A 36 2.17 -3.32 -5.37
CA THR A 36 1.73 -4.72 -5.24
C THR A 36 2.79 -5.72 -5.64
N THR A 37 3.44 -5.49 -6.79
CA THR A 37 4.52 -6.35 -7.27
C THR A 37 5.75 -6.29 -6.35
N THR A 38 6.10 -5.10 -5.86
CA THR A 38 7.21 -4.91 -4.90
C THR A 38 6.91 -5.60 -3.56
N SER A 39 5.71 -5.42 -3.01
CA SER A 39 5.24 -6.08 -1.79
C SER A 39 5.29 -7.61 -1.93
N ALA A 40 4.80 -8.14 -3.06
CA ALA A 40 4.83 -9.57 -3.34
C ALA A 40 6.25 -10.12 -3.45
N ALA A 41 7.14 -9.40 -4.13
CA ALA A 41 8.54 -9.79 -4.29
C ALA A 41 9.31 -9.76 -2.96
N ILE A 42 9.08 -8.74 -2.13
CA ILE A 42 9.67 -8.64 -0.79
C ILE A 42 9.15 -9.76 0.11
N ALA A 43 7.85 -10.05 0.08
CA ALA A 43 7.25 -11.12 0.87
C ALA A 43 7.76 -12.50 0.45
N LEU A 44 7.83 -12.76 -0.85
CA LEU A 44 8.42 -13.99 -1.39
C LEU A 44 9.88 -14.11 -0.96
N ARG A 45 10.68 -13.07 -1.19
CA ARG A 45 12.10 -13.08 -0.82
C ARG A 45 12.31 -13.34 0.67
N ALA A 46 11.53 -12.71 1.55
CA ALA A 46 11.61 -12.95 2.98
C ALA A 46 11.30 -14.42 3.33
N ALA A 47 10.27 -15.00 2.73
CA ALA A 47 9.92 -16.40 2.92
C ALA A 47 11.03 -17.34 2.44
N GLU A 48 11.63 -17.06 1.28
CA GLU A 48 12.75 -17.86 0.77
C GLU A 48 14.03 -17.74 1.60
N ARG A 49 14.12 -16.68 2.41
CA ARG A 49 15.17 -16.46 3.41
C ARG A 49 14.85 -17.06 4.78
N GLY A 50 13.77 -17.83 4.90
CA GLY A 50 13.41 -18.57 6.12
C GLY A 50 12.35 -17.92 7.01
N ARG A 51 11.83 -16.74 6.64
CA ARG A 51 10.77 -16.06 7.40
C ARG A 51 9.42 -16.75 7.21
N LYS A 52 8.54 -16.65 8.21
CA LYS A 52 7.13 -17.01 8.08
C LYS A 52 6.32 -15.76 7.79
N VAL A 53 5.93 -15.58 6.54
CA VAL A 53 5.41 -14.32 6.02
C VAL A 53 3.93 -14.41 5.70
N VAL A 54 3.18 -13.34 5.97
CA VAL A 54 1.88 -13.10 5.35
C VAL A 54 1.90 -11.79 4.57
N VAL A 55 1.45 -11.81 3.32
CA VAL A 55 1.22 -10.60 2.53
C VAL A 55 -0.27 -10.24 2.50
N LEU A 56 -0.57 -9.01 2.91
CA LEU A 56 -1.91 -8.42 2.91
C LEU A 56 -2.00 -7.39 1.79
N THR A 57 -2.79 -7.68 0.75
CA THR A 57 -3.15 -6.66 -0.25
C THR A 57 -4.47 -5.99 0.08
N ILE A 58 -4.49 -4.67 -0.02
CA ILE A 58 -5.69 -3.85 0.10
C ILE A 58 -6.22 -3.48 -1.31
N ASP A 59 -5.40 -3.61 -2.36
CA ASP A 59 -5.80 -3.34 -3.74
C ASP A 59 -6.75 -4.44 -4.30
N PRO A 60 -8.01 -4.11 -4.66
CA PRO A 60 -8.97 -5.07 -5.21
C PRO A 60 -8.65 -5.53 -6.64
N ALA A 61 -7.64 -4.96 -7.30
CA ALA A 61 -7.31 -5.26 -8.70
C ALA A 61 -6.82 -6.70 -8.96
N ARG A 62 -6.74 -7.57 -7.94
CA ARG A 62 -6.34 -8.99 -8.01
C ARG A 62 -4.95 -9.25 -8.61
N ARG A 63 -4.12 -8.20 -8.76
CA ARG A 63 -2.75 -8.29 -9.30
C ARG A 63 -1.86 -9.20 -8.46
N LEU A 64 -2.03 -9.18 -7.14
CA LEU A 64 -1.31 -10.06 -6.23
C LEU A 64 -1.67 -11.54 -6.47
N ALA A 65 -2.97 -11.86 -6.54
CA ALA A 65 -3.46 -13.22 -6.73
C ALA A 65 -2.90 -13.85 -8.01
N GLN A 66 -2.92 -13.09 -9.11
CA GLN A 66 -2.36 -13.49 -10.40
C GLN A 66 -0.86 -13.80 -10.28
N SER A 67 -0.10 -12.90 -9.65
CA SER A 67 1.36 -13.05 -9.53
C SER A 67 1.80 -14.22 -8.63
N MET A 68 0.92 -14.65 -7.72
CA MET A 68 1.21 -15.71 -6.75
C MET A 68 0.58 -17.06 -7.10
N GLY A 69 -0.10 -17.16 -8.25
CA GLY A 69 -0.74 -18.40 -8.69
C GLY A 69 -1.93 -18.84 -7.82
N ILE A 70 -2.68 -17.88 -7.26
CA ILE A 70 -3.81 -18.14 -6.36
C ILE A 70 -5.11 -17.77 -7.08
N GLU A 71 -6.05 -18.71 -7.17
CA GLU A 71 -7.33 -18.50 -7.89
C GLU A 71 -8.25 -17.49 -7.20
N ALA A 72 -8.25 -17.48 -5.86
CA ALA A 72 -9.02 -16.56 -5.05
C ALA A 72 -8.25 -16.13 -3.80
N LEU A 73 -8.05 -14.82 -3.67
CA LEU A 73 -7.68 -14.21 -2.40
C LEU A 73 -8.96 -13.74 -1.72
N ASP A 74 -9.14 -14.13 -0.47
CA ASP A 74 -10.23 -13.67 0.39
C ASP A 74 -9.66 -13.14 1.71
N ASN A 75 -10.54 -12.87 2.68
CA ASN A 75 -10.17 -12.31 3.98
C ASN A 75 -9.41 -13.28 4.90
N THR A 76 -9.03 -14.46 4.39
CA THR A 76 -8.28 -15.48 5.13
C THR A 76 -6.91 -15.70 4.48
N PRO A 77 -5.82 -15.68 5.25
CA PRO A 77 -4.48 -16.06 4.76
C PRO A 77 -4.45 -17.47 4.17
N ARG A 78 -4.03 -17.57 2.90
CA ARG A 78 -3.88 -18.82 2.15
C ARG A 78 -2.41 -19.07 1.79
N PRO A 79 -1.90 -20.30 1.92
CA PRO A 79 -0.53 -20.61 1.57
C PRO A 79 -0.28 -20.42 0.07
N VAL A 80 0.86 -19.82 -0.25
CA VAL A 80 1.35 -19.63 -1.61
C VAL A 80 2.18 -20.86 -2.01
N PRO A 81 1.76 -21.65 -3.02
CA PRO A 81 2.53 -22.79 -3.48
C PRO A 81 3.80 -22.34 -4.20
N GLY A 82 4.85 -23.18 -4.24
CA GLY A 82 6.05 -22.90 -5.04
C GLY A 82 7.08 -21.95 -4.41
N VAL A 83 6.90 -21.60 -3.14
CA VAL A 83 7.94 -20.94 -2.32
C VAL A 83 9.08 -21.92 -2.08
N THR A 84 10.31 -21.48 -2.28
CA THR A 84 11.51 -22.29 -1.99
C THR A 84 12.11 -21.92 -0.63
N GLY A 85 13.04 -22.71 -0.10
CA GLY A 85 13.67 -22.44 1.20
C GLY A 85 12.88 -22.98 2.41
N GLU A 86 13.28 -22.55 3.61
CA GLU A 86 12.76 -23.08 4.89
C GLU A 86 11.57 -22.27 5.45
N GLY A 87 11.26 -21.11 4.88
CA GLY A 87 10.17 -20.25 5.32
C GLY A 87 8.82 -20.62 4.70
N SER A 88 7.85 -19.74 4.89
CA SER A 88 6.50 -19.93 4.36
C SER A 88 5.89 -18.59 3.97
N LEU A 89 5.05 -18.58 2.94
CA LEU A 89 4.34 -17.39 2.51
C LEU A 89 2.85 -17.70 2.46
N ASP A 90 2.08 -16.93 3.22
CA ASP A 90 0.64 -16.83 3.06
C ASP A 90 0.30 -15.52 2.35
N ALA A 91 -0.78 -15.50 1.59
CA ALA A 91 -1.31 -14.29 0.95
C ALA A 91 -2.80 -14.15 1.26
N MET A 92 -3.25 -12.90 1.40
CA MET A 92 -4.66 -12.57 1.55
C MET A 92 -4.96 -11.22 0.89
N MET A 93 -6.24 -11.03 0.55
CA MET A 93 -6.76 -9.76 0.09
C MET A 93 -7.82 -9.28 1.08
N LEU A 94 -7.75 -8.01 1.44
CA LEU A 94 -8.74 -7.42 2.33
C LEU A 94 -10.12 -7.50 1.68
N ASP A 95 -11.06 -8.15 2.36
CA ASP A 95 -12.49 -8.01 2.07
C ASP A 95 -13.08 -7.09 3.15
N MET A 96 -13.47 -5.89 2.74
CA MET A 96 -14.02 -4.88 3.65
C MET A 96 -15.26 -5.38 4.38
N LYS A 97 -16.21 -5.97 3.63
CA LYS A 97 -17.48 -6.41 4.21
C LYS A 97 -17.22 -7.51 5.20
N ARG A 98 -16.42 -8.51 4.81
CA ARG A 98 -16.09 -9.62 5.69
C ARG A 98 -15.32 -9.16 6.92
N THR A 99 -14.40 -8.18 6.79
CA THR A 99 -13.69 -7.60 7.94
C THR A 99 -14.65 -6.85 8.87
N PHE A 100 -15.63 -6.14 8.32
CA PHE A 100 -16.67 -5.51 9.12
C PHE A 100 -17.50 -6.56 9.88
N ASP A 101 -17.91 -7.63 9.18
CA ASP A 101 -18.67 -8.73 9.78
C ASP A 101 -17.88 -9.40 10.91
N GLU A 102 -16.58 -9.67 10.72
CA GLU A 102 -15.67 -10.22 11.73
C GLU A 102 -15.56 -9.30 12.97
N VAL A 103 -15.52 -7.98 12.77
CA VAL A 103 -15.56 -7.02 13.89
C VAL A 103 -16.88 -7.15 14.64
N VAL A 104 -18.02 -7.17 13.94
CA VAL A 104 -19.34 -7.34 14.57
C VAL A 104 -19.40 -8.64 15.38
N GLU A 105 -18.98 -9.75 14.78
CA GLU A 105 -18.92 -11.08 15.40
C GLU A 105 -18.02 -11.10 16.64
N SER A 106 -16.89 -10.37 16.63
CA SER A 106 -15.95 -10.33 17.75
C SER A 106 -16.36 -9.43 18.92
N GLN A 107 -17.22 -8.44 18.67
CA GLN A 107 -17.56 -7.39 19.64
C GLN A 107 -18.98 -7.51 20.22
N ALA A 108 -19.89 -8.16 19.51
CA ALA A 108 -21.27 -8.34 19.94
C ALA A 108 -21.50 -9.76 20.48
N SER A 109 -22.54 -9.93 21.31
CA SER A 109 -23.01 -11.29 21.61
C SER A 109 -23.51 -11.96 20.32
N PRO A 110 -23.49 -13.30 20.21
CA PRO A 110 -23.92 -14.00 18.99
C PRO A 110 -25.30 -13.55 18.49
N GLU A 111 -26.25 -13.30 19.39
CA GLU A 111 -27.61 -12.87 19.06
C GLU A 111 -27.62 -11.45 18.48
N LYS A 112 -26.86 -10.54 19.09
CA LYS A 112 -26.73 -9.15 18.60
C LYS A 112 -25.98 -9.10 17.28
N ALA A 113 -24.92 -9.90 17.12
CA ALA A 113 -24.19 -10.01 15.87
C ALA A 113 -25.12 -10.45 14.74
N GLN A 114 -25.93 -11.49 14.96
CA GLN A 114 -26.90 -11.95 13.97
C GLN A 114 -27.93 -10.89 13.61
N GLN A 115 -28.44 -10.13 14.60
CA GLN A 115 -29.36 -9.01 14.35
C GLN A 115 -28.71 -7.93 13.47
N ILE A 116 -27.47 -7.55 13.75
CA ILE A 116 -26.73 -6.53 13.01
C ILE A 116 -26.45 -6.99 11.58
N LEU A 117 -25.93 -8.21 11.41
CA LEU A 117 -25.61 -8.78 10.10
C LEU A 117 -26.86 -8.97 9.21
N SER A 118 -28.02 -9.20 9.82
CA SER A 118 -29.30 -9.32 9.11
C SER A 118 -29.96 -7.97 8.76
N ASN A 119 -29.45 -6.85 9.30
CA ASN A 119 -30.04 -5.54 9.10
C ASN A 119 -29.80 -5.03 7.65
N PRO A 120 -30.86 -4.71 6.87
CA PRO A 120 -30.71 -4.25 5.49
C PRO A 120 -29.87 -2.98 5.34
N PHE A 121 -29.95 -2.06 6.30
CA PHE A 121 -29.15 -0.84 6.32
C PHE A 121 -27.68 -1.16 6.56
N TYR A 122 -27.36 -2.08 7.48
CA TYR A 122 -25.99 -2.58 7.68
C TYR A 122 -25.42 -3.18 6.39
N VAL A 123 -26.18 -4.04 5.73
CA VAL A 123 -25.75 -4.72 4.49
C VAL A 123 -25.46 -3.71 3.38
N ALA A 124 -26.28 -2.67 3.24
CA ALA A 124 -26.08 -1.62 2.24
C ALA A 124 -24.87 -0.72 2.54
N VAL A 125 -24.63 -0.42 3.81
CA VAL A 125 -23.57 0.51 4.24
C VAL A 125 -22.22 -0.18 4.34
N SER A 126 -22.14 -1.40 4.88
CA SER A 126 -20.89 -2.16 5.09
C SER A 126 -20.12 -2.43 3.80
N SER A 127 -20.79 -2.48 2.63
CA SER A 127 -20.16 -2.70 1.34
C SER A 127 -19.73 -1.42 0.60
N SER A 128 -20.15 -0.24 1.04
CA SER A 128 -20.05 1.01 0.26
C SER A 128 -19.50 2.21 1.04
N PHE A 129 -19.16 2.03 2.31
CA PHE A 129 -18.74 3.11 3.17
C PHE A 129 -17.43 3.76 2.68
N ALA A 130 -17.50 5.03 2.27
CA ALA A 130 -16.32 5.78 1.86
C ALA A 130 -15.40 6.02 3.07
N GLY A 131 -14.14 5.62 2.98
CA GLY A 131 -13.15 5.73 4.07
C GLY A 131 -13.07 4.53 5.03
N THR A 132 -13.83 3.45 4.81
CA THR A 132 -13.62 2.19 5.57
C THR A 132 -12.49 1.34 5.02
N GLN A 133 -12.07 1.50 3.76
CA GLN A 133 -10.97 0.69 3.19
C GLN A 133 -9.71 0.80 4.05
N GLU A 134 -9.36 2.04 4.36
CA GLU A 134 -8.21 2.41 5.12
C GLU A 134 -8.30 1.92 6.58
N TYR A 135 -9.46 2.07 7.21
CA TYR A 135 -9.66 1.55 8.56
C TYR A 135 -9.68 0.01 8.59
N MET A 136 -10.38 -0.63 7.66
CA MET A 136 -10.49 -2.09 7.62
C MET A 136 -9.13 -2.72 7.37
N ALA A 137 -8.26 -2.07 6.60
CA ALA A 137 -6.85 -2.44 6.52
C ALA A 137 -6.13 -2.37 7.88
N MET A 138 -6.36 -1.32 8.68
CA MET A 138 -5.80 -1.18 10.03
C MET A 138 -6.34 -2.22 11.02
N GLU A 139 -7.64 -2.48 10.98
CA GLU A 139 -8.24 -3.51 11.81
C GLU A 139 -7.69 -4.88 11.43
N LYS A 140 -7.63 -5.20 10.14
CA LYS A 140 -7.10 -6.47 9.66
C LYS A 140 -5.61 -6.64 9.97
N LEU A 141 -4.81 -5.57 9.83
CA LEU A 141 -3.40 -5.58 10.25
C LEU A 141 -3.27 -5.86 11.75
N GLY A 142 -4.09 -5.21 12.58
CA GLY A 142 -4.11 -5.44 14.03
C GLY A 142 -4.51 -6.87 14.39
N GLN A 143 -5.47 -7.45 13.67
CA GLN A 143 -5.86 -8.86 13.82
C GLN A 143 -4.72 -9.80 13.43
N LEU A 144 -4.04 -9.55 12.30
CA LEU A 144 -2.90 -10.34 11.85
C LEU A 144 -1.72 -10.26 12.82
N ASP A 145 -1.34 -9.06 13.33
CA ASP A 145 -0.28 -8.93 14.33
C ASP A 145 -0.62 -9.66 15.63
N LYS A 146 -1.88 -9.56 16.07
CA LYS A 146 -2.36 -10.27 17.26
C LYS A 146 -2.29 -11.79 17.08
N ASP A 147 -2.77 -12.31 15.95
CA ASP A 147 -2.68 -13.75 15.64
C ASP A 147 -1.22 -14.19 15.52
N ALA A 148 -0.40 -13.47 14.74
CA ALA A 148 1.03 -13.73 14.58
C ALA A 148 1.76 -13.84 15.92
N ARG A 149 1.46 -12.95 16.88
CA ARG A 149 2.04 -13.00 18.24
C ARG A 149 1.50 -14.15 19.09
N ALA A 150 0.25 -14.54 18.91
CA ALA A 150 -0.39 -15.58 19.72
C ALA A 150 -0.05 -16.99 19.22
N SER A 151 -0.09 -17.21 17.90
CA SER A 151 0.12 -18.51 17.27
C SER A 151 1.56 -18.75 16.83
N GLY A 152 2.35 -17.69 16.62
CA GLY A 152 3.68 -17.81 16.00
C GLY A 152 3.62 -18.24 14.53
N ARG A 153 2.44 -18.15 13.90
CA ARG A 153 2.22 -18.56 12.51
C ARG A 153 2.99 -17.69 11.52
N TRP A 154 3.14 -16.40 11.83
CA TRP A 154 3.93 -15.46 11.05
C TRP A 154 4.88 -14.67 11.95
N ASP A 155 6.07 -14.38 11.45
CA ASP A 155 7.04 -13.47 12.03
C ASP A 155 7.16 -12.16 11.22
N LEU A 156 6.63 -12.11 9.99
CA LEU A 156 6.60 -10.94 9.13
C LEU A 156 5.23 -10.74 8.48
N ILE A 157 4.73 -9.51 8.52
CA ILE A 157 3.55 -9.06 7.79
C ILE A 157 3.98 -8.03 6.75
N VAL A 158 3.72 -8.29 5.46
CA VAL A 158 3.95 -7.32 4.38
C VAL A 158 2.62 -6.74 3.94
N VAL A 159 2.48 -5.41 3.94
CA VAL A 159 1.24 -4.72 3.63
C VAL A 159 1.35 -3.96 2.30
N ASP A 160 0.52 -4.31 1.34
CA ASP A 160 0.34 -3.58 0.08
C ASP A 160 -0.82 -2.58 0.18
N THR A 161 -0.48 -1.29 0.02
CA THR A 161 -1.42 -0.18 0.20
C THR A 161 -2.19 0.18 -1.09
N PRO A 162 -3.41 0.74 -0.99
CA PRO A 162 -4.19 1.17 -2.15
C PRO A 162 -3.48 2.22 -3.03
N PRO A 163 -3.89 2.39 -4.30
CA PRO A 163 -3.36 3.44 -5.17
C PRO A 163 -3.96 4.82 -4.84
N SER A 164 -3.29 5.64 -4.03
CA SER A 164 -3.71 7.05 -3.88
C SER A 164 -2.63 7.93 -3.24
N ARG A 165 -2.73 9.26 -3.44
CA ARG A 165 -2.11 10.28 -2.56
C ARG A 165 -2.58 10.11 -1.11
N SER A 166 -3.75 9.52 -0.96
CA SER A 166 -4.36 9.02 0.26
C SER A 166 -3.78 7.69 0.77
N ALA A 167 -2.69 7.16 0.23
CA ALA A 167 -2.09 5.94 0.79
C ALA A 167 -1.47 6.18 2.18
N LEU A 168 -1.50 7.41 2.72
CA LEU A 168 -1.33 7.70 4.15
C LEU A 168 -2.64 8.15 4.83
N ASP A 169 -3.77 8.25 4.13
CA ASP A 169 -5.07 8.52 4.75
C ASP A 169 -5.51 7.39 5.68
N PHE A 170 -4.89 6.21 5.59
CA PHE A 170 -5.04 5.18 6.62
C PHE A 170 -4.45 5.56 7.97
N LEU A 171 -3.51 6.50 7.99
CA LEU A 171 -3.03 7.15 9.21
C LEU A 171 -4.07 8.10 9.79
N ASP A 172 -4.89 8.71 8.93
CA ASP A 172 -5.95 9.63 9.31
C ASP A 172 -7.29 8.91 9.60
N ALA A 173 -7.36 7.59 9.37
CA ALA A 173 -8.55 6.77 9.57
C ALA A 173 -9.18 6.90 10.98
N PRO A 174 -8.41 6.98 12.09
CA PRO A 174 -8.99 7.17 13.42
C PRO A 174 -9.76 8.49 13.56
N GLU A 175 -9.21 9.58 12.99
CA GLU A 175 -9.80 10.92 13.10
C GLU A 175 -11.01 11.08 12.16
N ARG A 176 -10.91 10.56 10.93
CA ARG A 176 -12.01 10.59 9.96
C ARG A 176 -13.24 9.86 10.48
N LEU A 177 -13.08 8.68 11.07
CA LEU A 177 -14.25 7.99 11.61
C LEU A 177 -14.79 8.62 12.89
N SER A 178 -13.93 9.13 13.78
CA SER A 178 -14.39 9.91 14.94
C SER A 178 -15.23 11.10 14.48
N SER A 179 -14.77 11.84 13.48
CA SER A 179 -15.48 13.02 12.94
C SER A 179 -16.85 12.66 12.33
N PHE A 180 -16.98 11.48 11.73
CA PHE A 180 -18.25 10.96 11.21
C PHE A 180 -19.23 10.63 12.33
N LEU A 181 -18.79 9.92 13.36
CA LEU A 181 -19.61 9.55 14.52
C LEU A 181 -20.00 10.78 15.36
N ASP A 182 -19.12 11.77 15.47
CA ASP A 182 -19.37 13.05 16.14
C ASP A 182 -20.20 14.02 15.29
N GLY A 183 -20.51 13.65 14.04
CA GLY A 183 -21.28 14.46 13.11
C GLY A 183 -22.66 14.81 13.65
N ARG A 184 -23.11 16.05 13.38
CA ARG A 184 -24.43 16.57 13.81
C ARG A 184 -25.59 15.65 13.39
N PHE A 185 -25.44 14.94 12.28
CA PHE A 185 -26.41 13.97 11.77
C PHE A 185 -26.54 12.73 12.68
N MET A 186 -25.42 12.09 13.04
CA MET A 186 -25.42 10.92 13.93
C MET A 186 -25.92 11.29 15.33
N ARG A 187 -25.53 12.44 15.87
CA ARG A 187 -26.03 12.94 17.17
C ARG A 187 -27.54 13.18 17.19
N LEU A 188 -28.13 13.62 16.07
CA LEU A 188 -29.58 13.82 15.94
C LEU A 188 -30.33 12.48 15.89
N LEU A 189 -29.71 11.43 15.33
CA LEU A 189 -30.27 10.08 15.23
C LEU A 189 -30.09 9.25 16.51
N LEU A 190 -28.99 9.45 17.24
CA LEU A 190 -28.65 8.81 18.51
C LEU A 190 -29.39 9.43 19.72
N ALA A 191 -30.05 10.57 19.55
CA ALA A 191 -30.72 11.26 20.65
C ALA A 191 -31.85 10.37 21.23
N PRO A 192 -31.83 10.05 22.54
CA PRO A 192 -32.77 9.10 23.12
C PRO A 192 -34.20 9.62 23.06
N ALA A 193 -35.12 8.80 22.56
CA ALA A 193 -36.55 9.10 22.53
C ALA A 193 -37.22 9.18 23.93
N LYS A 194 -36.47 8.96 25.02
CA LYS A 194 -36.96 8.82 26.41
C LYS A 194 -36.27 9.75 27.41
N GLY A 195 -36.06 11.02 27.07
CA GLY A 195 -35.64 12.08 28.01
C GLY A 195 -36.62 13.25 28.04
N PRO A 196 -36.60 14.11 29.08
CA PRO A 196 -37.52 15.25 29.23
C PRO A 196 -37.23 16.41 28.27
N ALA A 197 -36.49 16.17 27.19
CA ALA A 197 -36.24 17.11 26.10
C ALA A 197 -37.40 17.13 25.08
N LYS A 198 -38.64 17.01 25.56
CA LYS A 198 -39.86 17.14 24.74
C LYS A 198 -40.26 18.60 24.48
N LEU A 199 -39.34 19.54 24.69
CA LEU A 199 -39.60 20.98 24.69
C LEU A 199 -38.81 21.72 23.59
N MET A 200 -38.92 21.25 22.35
CA MET A 200 -38.67 22.02 21.11
C MET A 200 -39.68 21.52 20.06
N THR A 201 -40.96 21.63 20.42
CA THR A 201 -42.15 21.17 19.69
C THR A 201 -42.69 22.28 18.78
N ALA A 202 -42.35 22.23 17.49
CA ALA A 202 -43.19 22.71 16.36
C ALA A 202 -42.56 22.37 14.99
N GLY A 203 -41.21 22.34 14.89
CA GLY A 203 -40.50 22.02 13.63
C GLY A 203 -40.10 20.55 13.45
N PHE A 204 -39.92 19.81 14.55
CA PHE A 204 -39.36 18.45 14.53
C PHE A 204 -40.31 17.41 13.90
N GLY A 205 -41.62 17.56 14.13
CA GLY A 205 -42.64 16.67 13.58
C GLY A 205 -42.82 16.79 12.07
N LEU A 206 -42.52 17.95 11.48
CA LEU A 206 -42.64 18.20 10.04
C LEU A 206 -41.43 17.64 9.28
N VAL A 207 -40.23 17.78 9.87
CA VAL A 207 -38.98 17.21 9.34
C VAL A 207 -38.99 15.68 9.40
N THR A 208 -39.43 15.09 10.51
CA THR A 208 -39.58 13.62 10.60
C THR A 208 -40.61 13.10 9.61
N LYS A 209 -41.75 13.77 9.44
CA LYS A 209 -42.78 13.37 8.46
C LYS A 209 -42.27 13.46 7.01
N ALA A 210 -41.51 14.51 6.68
CA ALA A 210 -40.90 14.68 5.37
C ALA A 210 -39.85 13.58 5.09
N ILE A 211 -39.00 13.25 6.07
CA ILE A 211 -37.99 12.18 5.95
C ILE A 211 -38.65 10.80 5.86
N THR A 212 -39.67 10.48 6.66
CA THR A 212 -40.38 9.19 6.60
C THR A 212 -41.18 9.02 5.31
N THR A 213 -41.68 10.11 4.72
CA THR A 213 -42.44 10.08 3.46
C THR A 213 -41.52 9.88 2.25
N ILE A 214 -40.26 10.34 2.33
CA ILE A 214 -39.27 10.24 1.23
C ILE A 214 -38.41 8.97 1.34
N ILE A 215 -38.03 8.54 2.55
CA ILE A 215 -37.07 7.44 2.80
C ILE A 215 -37.77 6.13 3.21
N GLY A 216 -39.05 6.18 3.61
CA GLY A 216 -39.82 5.03 4.10
C GLY A 216 -39.62 4.78 5.60
N GLY A 217 -40.70 4.47 6.32
CA GLY A 217 -40.67 4.25 7.78
C GLY A 217 -39.84 3.03 8.22
N GLN A 218 -39.76 2.00 7.37
CA GLN A 218 -38.96 0.81 7.62
C GLN A 218 -37.45 1.13 7.64
N THR A 219 -36.97 1.86 6.64
CA THR A 219 -35.57 2.30 6.53
C THR A 219 -35.13 3.10 7.75
N LEU A 220 -36.01 3.96 8.29
CA LEU A 220 -35.72 4.73 9.50
C LEU A 220 -35.57 3.83 10.73
N THR A 221 -36.40 2.79 10.82
CA THR A 221 -36.36 1.80 11.90
C THR A 221 -35.08 0.96 11.84
N ASP A 222 -34.71 0.51 10.64
CA ASP A 222 -33.48 -0.25 10.39
C ASP A 222 -32.24 0.59 10.74
N MET A 223 -32.26 1.89 10.38
CA MET A 223 -31.19 2.83 10.72
C MET A 223 -31.09 3.07 12.23
N GLN A 224 -32.20 3.23 12.96
CA GLN A 224 -32.20 3.38 14.41
C GLN A 224 -31.67 2.12 15.13
N ALA A 225 -32.10 0.94 14.67
CA ALA A 225 -31.62 -0.34 15.20
C ALA A 225 -30.12 -0.51 14.96
N PHE A 226 -29.64 -0.16 13.76
CA PHE A 226 -28.21 -0.14 13.43
C PHE A 226 -27.46 0.80 14.36
N VAL A 227 -27.91 2.05 14.50
CA VAL A 227 -27.26 3.08 15.32
C VAL A 227 -27.15 2.67 16.80
N ALA A 228 -28.21 2.10 17.37
CA ALA A 228 -28.20 1.59 18.75
C ALA A 228 -27.23 0.41 18.94
N ALA A 229 -27.12 -0.47 17.93
CA ALA A 229 -26.12 -1.53 17.93
C ALA A 229 -24.70 -0.99 17.71
N PHE A 230 -24.56 0.07 16.91
CA PHE A 230 -23.31 0.74 16.55
C PHE A 230 -22.61 1.37 17.76
N ASP A 231 -23.34 2.02 18.66
CA ASP A 231 -22.76 2.65 19.87
C ASP A 231 -21.96 1.64 20.72
N THR A 232 -22.45 0.40 20.81
CA THR A 232 -21.78 -0.69 21.53
C THR A 232 -20.56 -1.23 20.79
N LEU A 233 -20.63 -1.31 19.44
CA LEU A 233 -19.52 -1.80 18.60
C LEU A 233 -18.35 -0.82 18.52
N PHE A 234 -18.63 0.49 18.60
CA PHE A 234 -17.66 1.57 18.38
C PHE A 234 -17.06 2.16 19.65
N GLY A 235 -17.56 1.84 20.85
CA GLY A 235 -16.92 2.27 22.11
C GLY A 235 -15.44 1.84 22.24
N GLY A 236 -15.06 0.69 21.68
CA GLY A 236 -13.68 0.18 21.62
C GLY A 236 -12.92 0.48 20.33
N PHE A 237 -13.59 1.06 19.33
CA PHE A 237 -13.05 1.30 17.99
C PHE A 237 -11.84 2.24 18.03
N ARG A 238 -11.97 3.37 18.73
CA ARG A 238 -10.92 4.38 18.82
C ARG A 238 -9.65 3.83 19.45
N ALA A 239 -9.79 2.98 20.47
CA ALA A 239 -8.67 2.35 21.15
C ALA A 239 -7.92 1.35 20.24
N ARG A 240 -8.64 0.58 19.42
CA ARG A 240 -8.01 -0.34 18.46
C ARG A 240 -7.28 0.40 17.35
N ALA A 241 -7.93 1.40 16.77
CA ALA A 241 -7.33 2.24 15.74
C ALA A 241 -6.03 2.89 16.25
N GLN A 242 -6.06 3.43 17.47
CA GLN A 242 -4.89 3.99 18.14
C GLN A 242 -3.79 2.94 18.36
N ARG A 243 -4.14 1.71 18.77
CA ARG A 243 -3.17 0.64 18.99
C ARG A 243 -2.49 0.19 17.68
N THR A 244 -3.23 0.05 16.60
CA THR A 244 -2.62 -0.25 15.29
C THR A 244 -1.77 0.92 14.81
N PHE A 245 -2.18 2.16 15.07
CA PHE A 245 -1.36 3.33 14.76
C PHE A 245 -0.02 3.33 15.53
N GLU A 246 -0.04 3.03 16.82
CA GLU A 246 1.17 2.87 17.66
C GLU A 246 2.06 1.71 17.17
N LEU A 247 1.45 0.60 16.71
CA LEU A 247 2.17 -0.51 16.11
C LEU A 247 2.98 -0.05 14.88
N LEU A 248 2.42 0.84 14.06
CA LEU A 248 3.10 1.39 12.88
C LEU A 248 4.23 2.38 13.21
N GLN A 249 4.18 3.00 14.39
CA GLN A 249 5.27 3.84 14.91
C GLN A 249 6.36 3.02 15.60
N SER A 250 6.12 1.73 15.87
CA SER A 250 7.07 0.90 16.60
C SER A 250 8.32 0.59 15.75
N PRO A 251 9.50 0.39 16.38
CA PRO A 251 10.74 0.06 15.67
C PRO A 251 10.70 -1.24 14.85
N GLY A 252 9.74 -2.13 15.15
CA GLY A 252 9.51 -3.36 14.38
C GLY A 252 8.61 -3.18 13.16
N THR A 253 8.25 -1.93 12.82
CA THR A 253 7.58 -1.57 11.57
C THR A 253 8.53 -0.77 10.70
N ALA A 254 8.61 -1.13 9.43
CA ALA A 254 9.34 -0.39 8.41
C ALA A 254 8.44 0.03 7.25
N PHE A 255 8.61 1.26 6.79
CA PHE A 255 7.94 1.78 5.60
C PHE A 255 8.89 1.78 4.39
N LEU A 256 8.38 1.30 3.26
CA LEU A 256 9.03 1.38 1.96
C LEU A 256 8.18 2.21 1.01
N VAL A 257 8.73 3.34 0.57
CA VAL A 257 8.09 4.17 -0.45
C VAL A 257 8.49 3.63 -1.81
N VAL A 258 7.54 3.40 -2.71
CA VAL A 258 7.76 2.93 -4.08
C VAL A 258 7.39 4.04 -5.06
N ALA A 259 8.27 4.35 -6.00
CA ALA A 259 8.02 5.37 -7.02
C ALA A 259 8.67 5.02 -8.35
N ALA A 260 8.03 5.39 -9.46
CA ALA A 260 8.70 5.44 -10.76
C ALA A 260 9.64 6.66 -10.82
N PRO A 261 10.68 6.67 -11.67
CA PRO A 261 11.58 7.81 -11.86
C PRO A 261 10.91 8.94 -12.69
N GLU A 262 9.66 9.26 -12.37
CA GLU A 262 8.85 10.28 -13.03
C GLU A 262 8.64 11.47 -12.09
N PRO A 263 8.48 12.70 -12.63
CA PRO A 263 8.34 13.89 -11.80
C PRO A 263 7.16 13.83 -10.80
N ASP A 264 6.01 13.32 -11.23
CA ASP A 264 4.82 13.24 -10.38
C ASP A 264 4.96 12.15 -9.31
N ALA A 265 5.45 10.96 -9.69
CA ALA A 265 5.69 9.86 -8.76
C ALA A 265 6.73 10.20 -7.69
N LEU A 266 7.84 10.86 -8.05
CA LEU A 266 8.86 11.28 -7.08
C LEU A 266 8.42 12.47 -6.21
N ARG A 267 7.54 13.35 -6.73
CA ARG A 267 6.92 14.40 -5.91
C ARG A 267 5.99 13.80 -4.87
N GLU A 268 5.18 12.81 -5.25
CA GLU A 268 4.34 12.09 -4.30
C GLU A 268 5.21 11.32 -3.30
N ALA A 269 6.28 10.64 -3.73
CA ALA A 269 7.22 9.99 -2.82
C ALA A 269 7.81 10.95 -1.77
N ALA A 270 8.18 12.17 -2.17
CA ALA A 270 8.67 13.19 -1.25
C ALA A 270 7.63 13.56 -0.20
N TYR A 271 6.37 13.73 -0.61
CA TYR A 271 5.24 13.95 0.31
C TYR A 271 5.08 12.77 1.29
N PHE A 272 5.18 11.51 0.83
CA PHE A 272 5.13 10.35 1.73
C PHE A 272 6.26 10.38 2.76
N VAL A 273 7.50 10.65 2.32
CA VAL A 273 8.65 10.74 3.22
C VAL A 273 8.46 11.80 4.30
N GLU A 274 8.00 13.00 3.92
CA GLU A 274 7.73 14.09 4.85
C GLU A 274 6.62 13.74 5.85
N ARG A 275 5.53 13.13 5.37
CA ARG A 275 4.40 12.73 6.21
C ARG A 275 4.78 11.61 7.19
N LEU A 276 5.53 10.60 6.74
CA LEU A 276 6.03 9.53 7.62
C LEU A 276 6.96 10.09 8.70
N SER A 277 7.82 11.06 8.34
CA SER A 277 8.68 11.74 9.31
C SER A 277 7.86 12.54 10.33
N ALA A 278 6.81 13.25 9.89
CA ALA A 278 5.94 14.02 10.78
C ALA A 278 5.20 13.11 11.78
N GLU A 279 4.77 11.93 11.33
CA GLU A 279 4.06 10.93 12.13
C GLU A 279 4.97 9.95 12.87
N ARG A 280 6.31 10.18 12.85
CA ARG A 280 7.32 9.34 13.52
C ARG A 280 7.27 7.86 13.10
N MET A 281 6.98 7.61 11.83
CA MET A 281 6.95 6.26 11.27
C MET A 281 8.32 5.88 10.73
N PRO A 282 8.87 4.70 11.07
CA PRO A 282 10.22 4.33 10.64
C PRO A 282 10.27 4.09 9.13
N LEU A 283 10.94 4.97 8.39
CA LEU A 283 11.17 4.84 6.96
C LEU A 283 12.44 4.00 6.71
N ALA A 284 12.29 2.85 6.06
CA ALA A 284 13.43 2.06 5.60
C ALA A 284 14.11 2.71 4.38
N GLY A 285 13.32 3.13 3.39
CA GLY A 285 13.84 3.79 2.19
C GLY A 285 12.84 3.96 1.04
N LEU A 286 13.37 4.35 -0.11
CA LEU A 286 12.68 4.53 -1.38
C LEU A 286 13.14 3.46 -2.38
N VAL A 287 12.19 2.73 -2.95
CA VAL A 287 12.37 1.87 -4.12
C VAL A 287 12.01 2.68 -5.37
N VAL A 288 13.01 2.99 -6.20
CA VAL A 288 12.82 3.60 -7.51
C VAL A 288 12.59 2.49 -8.52
N ASN A 289 11.32 2.20 -8.81
CA ASN A 289 10.89 1.12 -9.69
C ASN A 289 10.89 1.56 -11.17
N ARG A 290 11.02 0.59 -12.08
CA ARG A 290 10.98 0.80 -13.54
C ARG A 290 12.01 1.80 -14.05
N ALA A 291 13.19 1.81 -13.43
CA ALA A 291 14.28 2.66 -13.88
C ALA A 291 14.78 2.24 -15.27
N SER A 292 15.07 3.22 -16.11
CA SER A 292 15.71 2.96 -17.39
C SER A 292 17.13 2.45 -17.17
N VAL A 293 17.43 1.32 -17.79
CA VAL A 293 18.76 0.72 -17.82
C VAL A 293 19.64 1.53 -18.76
N ASP A 294 20.82 1.92 -18.26
CA ASP A 294 21.84 2.58 -19.05
C ASP A 294 22.45 1.59 -20.05
N PRO A 295 22.44 1.87 -21.37
CA PRO A 295 23.08 0.99 -22.33
C PRO A 295 24.57 0.82 -22.04
N ASP A 296 25.05 -0.42 -22.09
CA ASP A 296 26.45 -0.82 -21.90
C ASP A 296 27.30 -0.50 -23.16
N VAL A 297 27.22 0.76 -23.57
CA VAL A 297 27.94 1.32 -24.71
C VAL A 297 28.39 2.72 -24.31
N GLU A 298 29.70 2.96 -24.39
CA GLU A 298 30.34 4.25 -24.14
C GLU A 298 30.10 5.23 -25.30
N LEU A 299 28.83 5.57 -25.52
CA LEU A 299 28.40 6.54 -26.53
C LEU A 299 27.45 7.53 -25.87
N SER A 300 27.79 8.83 -25.93
CA SER A 300 26.92 9.88 -25.37
C SER A 300 25.66 10.05 -26.24
N ALA A 301 24.57 10.55 -25.64
CA ALA A 301 23.37 10.91 -26.40
C ALA A 301 23.70 11.88 -27.54
N ALA A 302 24.51 12.92 -27.26
CA ALA A 302 24.89 13.92 -28.26
C ALA A 302 25.68 13.32 -29.44
N THR A 303 26.63 12.42 -29.15
CA THR A 303 27.41 11.74 -30.19
C THR A 303 26.53 10.82 -31.03
N ALA A 304 25.61 10.08 -30.39
CA ALA A 304 24.67 9.21 -31.07
C ALA A 304 23.71 9.99 -31.98
N THR A 305 23.15 11.12 -31.50
CA THR A 305 22.33 12.02 -32.30
C THR A 305 23.10 12.58 -33.50
N ALA A 306 24.35 13.01 -33.30
CA ALA A 306 25.18 13.51 -34.39
C ALA A 306 25.49 12.41 -35.44
N GLY A 307 25.66 11.16 -35.02
CA GLY A 307 25.80 10.02 -35.91
C GLY A 307 24.51 9.72 -36.69
N TYR A 308 23.36 9.76 -36.03
CA TYR A 308 22.04 9.61 -36.67
C TYR A 308 21.83 10.66 -37.77
N GLU A 309 22.08 11.94 -37.48
CA GLU A 309 21.90 13.03 -38.47
C GLU A 309 22.77 12.86 -39.72
N LYS A 310 23.96 12.26 -39.59
CA LYS A 310 24.83 11.97 -40.73
C LYS A 310 24.33 10.82 -41.60
N LEU A 311 23.62 9.86 -41.00
CA LEU A 311 23.25 8.59 -41.65
C LEU A 311 21.76 8.51 -42.01
N ARG A 312 20.91 9.42 -41.52
CA ARG A 312 19.45 9.33 -41.69
C ARG A 312 18.97 9.33 -43.14
N ASP A 313 19.72 9.98 -44.03
CA ASP A 313 19.40 10.11 -45.46
C ASP A 313 20.24 9.15 -46.33
N ALA A 314 20.90 8.16 -45.73
CA ALA A 314 21.75 7.21 -46.46
C ALA A 314 20.93 6.28 -47.37
N ALA A 315 21.47 6.06 -48.58
CA ALA A 315 20.81 5.25 -49.61
C ALA A 315 20.97 3.73 -49.39
N ASP A 316 21.99 3.30 -48.66
CA ASP A 316 22.23 1.89 -48.35
C ASP A 316 21.52 1.45 -47.05
N GLU A 317 21.12 0.18 -47.03
CA GLU A 317 20.39 -0.43 -45.93
C GLU A 317 21.20 -0.49 -44.61
N PRO A 318 22.50 -0.87 -44.60
CA PRO A 318 23.30 -0.87 -43.38
C PRO A 318 23.35 0.49 -42.68
N SER A 319 23.55 1.58 -43.45
CA SER A 319 23.59 2.93 -42.89
C SER A 319 22.25 3.38 -42.31
N ARG A 320 21.12 3.03 -42.95
CA ARG A 320 19.79 3.30 -42.38
C ARG A 320 19.54 2.53 -41.09
N MET A 321 19.97 1.27 -41.02
CA MET A 321 19.86 0.47 -39.80
C MET A 321 20.71 1.06 -38.68
N ALA A 322 21.95 1.46 -38.99
CA ALA A 322 22.82 2.15 -38.04
C ALA A 322 22.21 3.47 -37.55
N ALA A 323 21.61 4.28 -38.44
CA ALA A 323 20.89 5.49 -38.05
C ALA A 323 19.75 5.18 -37.05
N GLY A 324 18.96 4.14 -37.30
CA GLY A 324 17.89 3.70 -36.40
C GLY A 324 18.41 3.31 -35.02
N LEU A 325 19.49 2.53 -34.94
CA LEU A 325 20.13 2.13 -33.69
C LEU A 325 20.70 3.32 -32.92
N LEU A 326 21.34 4.27 -33.62
CA LEU A 326 21.88 5.49 -33.02
C LEU A 326 20.77 6.37 -32.43
N ARG A 327 19.63 6.49 -33.12
CA ARG A 327 18.46 7.20 -32.60
C ARG A 327 17.91 6.52 -31.34
N LEU A 328 17.71 5.20 -31.38
CA LEU A 328 17.24 4.43 -30.22
C LEU A 328 18.17 4.59 -29.01
N HIS A 329 19.49 4.51 -29.23
CA HIS A 329 20.50 4.72 -28.20
C HIS A 329 20.45 6.14 -27.62
N ALA A 330 20.38 7.16 -28.48
CA ALA A 330 20.28 8.55 -28.05
C ALA A 330 19.03 8.79 -27.19
N ASP A 331 17.87 8.32 -27.66
CA ASP A 331 16.60 8.43 -26.94
C ASP A 331 16.69 7.74 -25.57
N ARG A 332 17.27 6.53 -25.50
CA ARG A 332 17.46 5.80 -24.24
C ARG A 332 18.40 6.52 -23.28
N LYS A 333 19.55 7.01 -23.74
CA LYS A 333 20.51 7.78 -22.91
C LYS A 333 19.86 9.05 -22.36
N LEU A 334 19.09 9.80 -23.16
CA LEU A 334 18.40 11.01 -22.71
C LEU A 334 17.38 10.71 -21.60
N VAL A 335 16.64 9.59 -21.70
CA VAL A 335 15.73 9.14 -20.64
C VAL A 335 16.50 8.81 -19.36
N VAL A 336 17.57 8.01 -19.46
CA VAL A 336 18.42 7.63 -18.31
C VAL A 336 19.00 8.86 -17.61
N GLU A 337 19.50 9.83 -18.37
CA GLU A 337 20.02 11.09 -17.83
C GLU A 337 18.94 11.93 -17.14
N ARG A 338 17.74 12.01 -17.74
CA ARG A 338 16.60 12.73 -17.14
C ARG A 338 16.18 12.09 -15.83
N GLU A 339 16.02 10.77 -15.81
CA GLU A 339 15.72 10.01 -14.60
C GLU A 339 16.82 10.19 -13.54
N GLY A 340 18.09 10.14 -13.94
CA GLY A 340 19.24 10.39 -13.07
C GLY A 340 19.20 11.77 -12.40
N ARG A 341 18.83 12.81 -13.15
CA ARG A 341 18.63 14.17 -12.60
C ARG A 341 17.49 14.21 -11.59
N LEU A 342 16.38 13.54 -11.86
CA LEU A 342 15.24 13.47 -10.93
C LEU A 342 15.61 12.76 -9.62
N ARG A 343 16.30 11.62 -9.70
CA ARG A 343 16.78 10.89 -8.52
C ARG A 343 17.78 11.71 -7.71
N THR A 344 18.72 12.38 -8.39
CA THR A 344 19.71 13.24 -7.71
C THR A 344 19.02 14.40 -6.98
N ARG A 345 18.00 15.01 -7.60
CA ARG A 345 17.21 16.06 -6.95
C ARG A 345 16.48 15.55 -5.71
N PHE A 346 15.86 14.37 -5.79
CA PHE A 346 15.22 13.73 -4.64
C PHE A 346 16.22 13.46 -3.51
N ALA A 347 17.36 12.82 -3.83
CA ALA A 347 18.42 12.52 -2.87
C ALA A 347 19.00 13.79 -2.21
N THR A 348 19.10 14.89 -2.95
CA THR A 348 19.56 16.17 -2.40
C THR A 348 18.54 16.76 -1.41
N ALA A 349 17.24 16.59 -1.68
CA ALA A 349 16.18 17.07 -0.79
C ALA A 349 15.99 16.18 0.44
N HIS A 350 16.27 14.88 0.32
CA HIS A 350 16.09 13.88 1.39
C HIS A 350 17.36 13.00 1.56
N PRO A 351 18.49 13.58 1.99
CA PRO A 351 19.80 12.89 2.01
C PRO A 351 19.86 11.67 2.95
N GLN A 352 18.95 11.59 3.92
CA GLN A 352 18.83 10.48 4.86
C GLN A 352 18.06 9.28 4.29
N VAL A 353 17.34 9.45 3.17
CA VAL A 353 16.49 8.39 2.61
C VAL A 353 17.35 7.44 1.79
N ARG A 354 17.38 6.18 2.23
CA ARG A 354 18.07 5.11 1.50
C ARG A 354 17.32 4.79 0.21
N THR A 355 18.03 4.49 -0.87
CA THR A 355 17.41 4.20 -2.17
C THR A 355 17.85 2.85 -2.73
N ALA A 356 16.91 2.08 -3.26
CA ALA A 356 17.15 0.94 -4.16
C ALA A 356 16.59 1.29 -5.54
N VAL A 357 17.32 0.97 -6.60
CA VAL A 357 16.90 1.26 -7.98
C VAL A 357 16.62 -0.06 -8.70
N LEU A 358 15.36 -0.29 -9.03
CA LEU A 358 14.90 -1.49 -9.72
C LEU A 358 14.71 -1.17 -11.21
N PRO A 359 15.47 -1.80 -12.12
CA PRO A 359 15.32 -1.56 -13.55
C PRO A 359 13.95 -2.02 -14.07
N ALA A 360 13.48 -1.38 -15.13
CA ALA A 360 12.33 -1.87 -15.88
C ALA A 360 12.66 -3.24 -16.51
N LEU A 361 11.87 -4.25 -16.18
CA LEU A 361 12.00 -5.59 -16.73
C LEU A 361 11.46 -5.65 -18.17
N PRO A 362 12.00 -6.54 -19.02
CA PRO A 362 11.57 -6.67 -20.41
C PRO A 362 10.20 -7.33 -20.58
N SER A 363 9.68 -7.97 -19.53
CA SER A 363 8.38 -8.65 -19.50
C SER A 363 7.59 -8.26 -18.27
N ASP A 364 6.27 -8.46 -18.34
CA ASP A 364 5.40 -8.32 -17.17
C ASP A 364 5.73 -9.37 -16.11
N VAL A 365 5.56 -9.00 -14.84
CA VAL A 365 5.72 -9.93 -13.71
C VAL A 365 4.36 -10.40 -13.27
N HIS A 366 4.09 -11.69 -13.52
CA HIS A 366 2.81 -12.34 -13.26
C HIS A 366 2.96 -13.75 -12.67
N ASP A 367 4.16 -14.12 -12.22
CA ASP A 367 4.44 -15.40 -11.59
C ASP A 367 5.54 -15.26 -10.53
N LEU A 368 5.78 -16.34 -9.78
CA LEU A 368 6.78 -16.38 -8.72
C LEU A 368 8.21 -16.23 -9.24
N GLU A 369 8.49 -16.63 -10.49
CA GLU A 369 9.83 -16.48 -11.08
C GLU A 369 10.16 -15.01 -11.31
N GLY A 370 9.24 -14.26 -11.91
CA GLY A 370 9.38 -12.81 -12.08
C GLY A 370 9.44 -12.08 -10.74
N LEU A 371 8.66 -12.51 -9.74
CA LEU A 371 8.73 -11.93 -8.38
C LEU A 371 10.08 -12.23 -7.71
N ARG A 372 10.63 -13.42 -7.88
CA ARG A 372 11.96 -13.79 -7.37
C ARG A 372 13.04 -12.93 -8.02
N GLY A 373 12.97 -12.72 -9.33
CA GLY A 373 13.86 -11.82 -10.06
C GLY A 373 13.81 -10.37 -9.53
N ILE A 374 12.62 -9.85 -9.22
CA ILE A 374 12.49 -8.53 -8.56
C ILE A 374 13.15 -8.55 -7.17
N GLY A 375 12.89 -9.59 -6.37
CA GLY A 375 13.48 -9.73 -5.04
C GLY A 375 15.00 -9.72 -5.08
N GLU A 376 15.61 -10.44 -6.03
CA GLU A 376 17.06 -10.47 -6.23
C GLU A 376 17.63 -9.11 -6.66
N LEU A 377 16.92 -8.37 -7.50
CA LEU A 377 17.34 -7.04 -7.94
C LEU A 377 17.22 -5.97 -6.84
N LEU A 378 16.33 -6.18 -5.86
CA LEU A 378 16.20 -5.33 -4.68
C LEU A 378 17.29 -5.57 -3.64
N ALA A 379 17.97 -6.72 -3.68
CA ALA A 379 19.08 -7.04 -2.81
C ALA A 379 20.32 -6.20 -3.15
N VAL A 380 21.11 -5.83 -2.14
CA VAL A 380 22.41 -5.23 -2.40
C VAL A 380 23.29 -6.29 -3.03
N ARG A 381 23.63 -6.11 -4.30
CA ARG A 381 24.70 -6.89 -4.91
C ARG A 381 26.00 -6.55 -4.20
N ASP A 382 26.47 -7.49 -3.40
CA ASP A 382 27.75 -7.38 -2.73
C ASP A 382 28.83 -7.27 -3.81
N ALA A 383 29.39 -6.07 -4.03
CA ALA A 383 30.43 -5.81 -5.03
C ALA A 383 31.72 -6.64 -4.82
N ARG A 384 31.75 -7.46 -3.76
CA ARG A 384 32.79 -8.45 -3.46
C ARG A 384 32.59 -9.79 -4.15
N ALA A 385 31.37 -10.14 -4.58
CA ALA A 385 31.07 -11.39 -5.26
C ALA A 385 31.56 -11.39 -6.73
N GLU A 386 31.50 -10.24 -7.41
CA GLU A 386 31.98 -10.09 -8.81
C GLU A 386 33.51 -10.11 -8.96
N LYS A 387 34.27 -10.06 -7.86
CA LYS A 387 35.74 -10.24 -7.89
C LYS A 387 36.20 -11.68 -7.64
N ARG A 388 35.25 -12.62 -7.47
CA ARG A 388 35.56 -14.05 -7.19
C ARG A 388 34.95 -15.03 -8.21
N ALA A 389 34.25 -14.53 -9.22
CA ALA A 389 33.93 -15.27 -10.44
C ALA A 389 34.84 -14.75 -11.56
#